data_AF-A0A3D8US35-F1
#
_entry.id   AF-A0A3D8US35-F1
#
_cell.length_a   1.000
_cell.length_b   1.000
_cell.length_c   1.000
_cell.angle_alpha   90.00
_cell.angle_beta   90.00
_cell.angle_gamma   90.00
#
_symmetry.space_group_name_H-M   'P 1'
#
loop_
_entity.id
_entity.type
_entity.pdbx_description
1 polymer ?
#
loop_
_entity_poly.entity_id
_entity_poly.type
_entity_poly.pdbx_seq_one_letter_code
_entity_poly.pdbx_strand_id
1 'polypeptide(L)'
;MNKQYCVTHEGEHFVILQNNDGTYLCPVCGSPEFDEPPYDRNGQASFQICSCGFEFGFDDSALASKDAIEGIASNWDRWRLKVVEMKKHSRESLLQLETNRE
;
A
#
# COMPACT_ATOMS: atom_id res chain seq x y z
N MET A 1 2.36 -12.39 11.10
CA MET A 1 2.39 -11.06 10.46
C MET A 1 2.66 -10.02 11.53
N ASN A 2 3.56 -9.10 11.24
CA ASN A 2 4.00 -8.05 12.13
C ASN A 2 3.43 -6.71 11.65
N LYS A 3 2.97 -5.88 12.59
CA LYS A 3 2.55 -4.51 12.31
C LYS A 3 3.77 -3.61 12.38
N GLN A 4 4.01 -2.84 11.32
CA GLN A 4 5.08 -1.86 11.23
C GLN A 4 4.45 -0.47 11.21
N TYR A 5 4.97 0.42 12.06
CA TYR A 5 4.52 1.79 12.14
C TYR A 5 5.39 2.64 11.23
N CYS A 6 4.77 3.33 10.28
CA CYS A 6 5.44 4.18 9.32
C CYS A 6 5.01 5.63 9.54
N VAL A 7 5.96 6.53 9.26
CA VAL A 7 5.76 7.98 9.33
C VAL A 7 6.29 8.59 8.05
N THR A 8 5.51 9.44 7.39
CA THR A 8 5.98 10.16 6.21
C THR A 8 6.88 11.32 6.56
N HIS A 9 7.52 11.92 5.55
CA HIS A 9 8.25 13.17 5.72
C HIS A 9 7.37 14.29 6.31
N GLU A 10 6.08 14.32 5.96
CA GLU A 10 5.11 15.31 6.44
C GLU A 10 4.51 14.95 7.82
N GLY A 11 4.91 13.83 8.42
CA GLY A 11 4.49 13.42 9.77
C GLY A 11 3.17 12.64 9.82
N GLU A 12 2.66 12.14 8.70
CA GLU A 12 1.47 11.28 8.70
C GLU A 12 1.82 9.89 9.23
N HIS A 13 0.98 9.35 10.11
CA HIS A 13 1.18 8.05 10.74
C HIS A 13 0.24 7.00 10.16
N PHE A 14 0.79 5.82 9.85
CA PHE A 14 -0.02 4.67 9.44
C PHE A 14 0.69 3.36 9.77
N VAL A 15 -0.06 2.26 9.61
CA VAL A 15 0.43 0.90 9.87
C VAL A 15 0.49 0.13 8.56
N ILE A 16 1.60 -0.55 8.33
CA ILE A 16 1.75 -1.53 7.26
C ILE A 16 1.98 -2.93 7.86
N LEU A 17 1.56 -3.95 7.12
CA LEU A 17 1.72 -5.34 7.51
C LEU A 17 2.96 -5.94 6.86
N GLN A 18 3.67 -6.76 7.62
CA GLN A 18 4.86 -7.47 7.20
C GLN A 18 4.71 -8.97 7.50
N ASN A 19 5.13 -9.82 6.59
CA ASN A 19 5.21 -11.25 6.81
C ASN A 19 6.33 -11.60 7.80
N ASN A 20 6.30 -12.83 8.30
CA ASN A 20 7.29 -13.31 9.27
C ASN A 20 8.70 -13.43 8.65
N ASP A 21 8.79 -13.51 7.32
CA ASP A 21 10.05 -13.55 6.56
C ASP A 21 10.63 -12.16 6.28
N GLY A 22 9.95 -11.08 6.69
CA GLY A 22 10.38 -9.71 6.49
C GLY A 22 9.78 -9.03 5.25
N THR A 23 9.00 -9.72 4.43
CA THR A 23 8.38 -9.13 3.23
C THR A 23 7.19 -8.24 3.61
N TYR A 24 7.13 -7.01 3.11
CA TYR A 24 6.02 -6.08 3.31
C TYR A 24 4.86 -6.39 2.37
N LEU A 25 3.63 -6.23 2.88
CA LEU A 25 2.41 -6.52 2.17
C LEU A 25 1.84 -5.25 1.54
N CYS A 26 1.42 -5.37 0.28
CA CYS A 26 0.68 -4.31 -0.40
C CYS A 26 -0.63 -3.98 0.34
N PRO A 27 -0.89 -2.74 0.80
CA PRO A 27 -2.13 -2.40 1.49
C PRO A 27 -3.35 -2.45 0.54
N VAL A 28 -3.10 -2.37 -0.77
CA VAL A 28 -4.14 -2.41 -1.80
C VAL A 28 -4.59 -3.84 -2.08
N CYS A 29 -3.68 -4.74 -2.43
CA CYS A 29 -4.03 -6.11 -2.87
C CYS A 29 -3.59 -7.21 -1.90
N GLY A 30 -2.73 -6.88 -0.93
CA GLY A 30 -2.23 -7.81 0.08
C GLY A 30 -1.10 -8.74 -0.37
N SER A 31 -0.50 -8.50 -1.53
CA SER A 31 0.62 -9.33 -2.01
C SER A 31 1.91 -9.04 -1.22
N PRO A 32 2.69 -10.07 -0.82
CA PRO A 32 3.99 -9.92 -0.18
C PRO A 32 5.10 -9.81 -1.24
N GLU A 33 5.32 -8.61 -1.77
CA GLU A 33 6.25 -8.39 -2.88
C GLU A 33 7.39 -7.42 -2.53
N PHE A 34 7.36 -6.80 -1.36
CA PHE A 34 8.22 -5.67 -1.02
C PHE A 34 9.25 -6.05 0.03
N ASP A 35 10.51 -5.71 -0.21
CA ASP A 35 11.62 -5.90 0.73
C ASP A 35 11.94 -4.64 1.55
N GLU A 36 11.34 -3.50 1.20
CA GLU A 36 11.48 -2.23 1.91
C GLU A 36 10.13 -1.69 2.43
N PRO A 37 10.11 -0.95 3.56
CA PRO A 37 8.91 -0.23 3.98
C PRO A 37 8.62 0.92 2.99
N PRO A 38 7.38 1.43 2.94
CA PRO A 38 7.01 2.52 2.03
C PRO A 38 7.81 3.80 2.27
N TYR A 39 8.21 4.04 3.52
CA TYR A 39 9.10 5.12 3.93
C TYR A 39 10.18 4.60 4.88
N ASP A 40 11.42 5.06 4.68
CA ASP A 40 12.55 4.76 5.57
C ASP A 40 12.48 5.55 6.89
N ARG A 41 13.50 5.36 7.75
CA ARG A 41 13.57 6.05 9.06
C ARG A 41 13.73 7.57 8.96
N ASN A 42 14.11 8.08 7.79
CA ASN A 42 14.26 9.50 7.50
C ASN A 42 13.01 10.05 6.76
N GLY A 43 11.98 9.23 6.54
CA GLY A 43 10.77 9.59 5.80
C GLY A 43 10.93 9.59 4.28
N GLN A 44 11.99 8.98 3.73
CA GLN A 44 12.22 8.88 2.29
C GLN A 44 11.43 7.70 1.71
N ALA A 45 10.78 7.91 0.56
CA ALA A 45 9.95 6.92 -0.12
C ALA A 45 10.77 5.79 -0.78
N SER A 46 10.21 4.59 -0.84
CA SER A 46 10.83 3.40 -1.47
C SER A 46 10.64 3.31 -2.99
N PHE A 47 9.56 3.89 -3.52
CA PHE A 47 9.13 3.83 -4.93
C PHE A 47 8.92 2.40 -5.49
N GLN A 48 8.71 1.40 -4.62
CA GLN A 48 8.47 0.02 -5.08
C GLN A 48 7.07 -0.13 -5.68
N ILE A 49 6.94 -0.84 -6.81
CA ILE A 49 5.65 -1.01 -7.49
C ILE A 49 5.17 -2.46 -7.32
N CYS A 50 3.97 -2.62 -6.76
CA CYS A 50 3.30 -3.92 -6.68
C CYS A 50 2.87 -4.39 -8.07
N SER A 51 2.81 -5.71 -8.29
CA SER A 51 2.20 -6.30 -9.48
C SER A 51 0.74 -5.88 -9.73
N CYS A 52 0.02 -5.35 -8.73
CA CYS A 52 -1.30 -4.75 -8.93
C CYS A 52 -1.26 -3.31 -9.47
N GLY A 53 -0.07 -2.74 -9.67
CA GLY A 53 0.16 -1.40 -10.20
C GLY A 53 0.20 -0.28 -9.16
N PHE A 54 0.19 -0.61 -7.86
CA PHE A 54 0.27 0.38 -6.78
C PHE A 54 1.73 0.65 -6.41
N GLU A 55 2.11 1.92 -6.29
CA GLU A 55 3.46 2.36 -5.92
C GLU A 55 3.57 2.68 -4.42
N PHE A 56 4.64 2.20 -3.77
CA PHE A 56 4.96 2.39 -2.35
C PHE A 56 5.78 3.63 -2.12
N GLY A 57 5.25 4.53 -1.32
CA GLY A 57 5.89 5.80 -1.00
C GLY A 57 5.64 6.85 -2.09
N PHE A 58 5.58 8.11 -1.65
CA PHE A 58 5.28 9.31 -2.46
C PHE A 58 4.04 9.22 -3.38
N ASP A 59 3.11 8.32 -3.02
CA ASP A 59 1.66 8.33 -3.24
C ASP A 59 1.15 8.69 -4.65
N ASP A 60 1.68 8.00 -5.69
CA ASP A 60 1.05 7.60 -6.98
C ASP A 60 0.28 8.63 -7.86
N SER A 61 0.20 9.91 -7.48
CA SER A 61 -0.50 10.98 -8.19
C SER A 61 0.42 12.16 -8.47
N ALA A 62 0.27 12.77 -9.66
CA ALA A 62 0.96 14.02 -10.03
C ALA A 62 0.62 15.22 -9.11
N LEU A 63 -0.33 15.06 -8.18
CA LEU A 63 -0.76 16.05 -7.18
C LEU A 63 -0.17 15.81 -5.77
N ALA A 64 0.70 14.81 -5.57
CA ALA A 64 1.37 14.54 -4.28
C ALA A 64 2.27 15.70 -3.79
N SER A 65 2.45 16.74 -4.61
CA SER A 65 2.89 18.08 -4.17
C SER A 65 1.75 18.77 -3.42
N LYS A 66 1.77 18.80 -2.06
CA LYS A 66 1.03 19.69 -1.13
C LYS A 66 -0.49 19.92 -1.31
N ASP A 67 -1.09 19.44 -2.39
CA ASP A 67 -2.47 19.63 -2.84
C ASP A 67 -3.25 18.30 -2.91
N ALA A 68 -2.60 17.15 -2.64
CA ALA A 68 -3.26 15.86 -2.42
C ALA A 68 -3.86 15.82 -1.00
N ILE A 69 -4.87 16.64 -0.77
CA ILE A 69 -5.38 17.05 0.56
C ILE A 69 -6.15 15.95 1.33
N GLU A 70 -6.41 14.76 0.76
CA GLU A 70 -6.98 13.62 1.51
C GLU A 70 -5.96 12.48 1.65
N GLY A 71 -5.61 12.19 2.91
CA GLY A 71 -4.40 11.46 3.32
C GLY A 71 -4.20 10.05 2.74
N ILE A 72 -3.00 9.53 2.99
CA ILE A 72 -2.46 8.26 2.46
C ILE A 72 -3.45 7.09 2.51
N ALA A 73 -4.17 6.94 3.63
CA ALA A 73 -5.19 5.89 3.78
C ALA A 73 -6.31 6.01 2.71
N SER A 74 -6.75 7.22 2.38
CA SER A 74 -7.75 7.46 1.33
C SER A 74 -7.24 7.09 -0.06
N ASN A 75 -5.93 7.25 -0.32
CA ASN A 75 -5.32 6.80 -1.58
C ASN A 75 -5.31 5.27 -1.67
N TRP A 76 -4.94 4.59 -0.59
CA TRP A 76 -4.96 3.13 -0.52
C TRP A 76 -6.37 2.58 -0.71
N ASP A 77 -7.37 3.19 -0.07
CA ASP A 77 -8.77 2.82 -0.23
C ASP A 77 -9.24 2.98 -1.68
N ARG A 78 -8.93 4.11 -2.31
CA ARG A 78 -9.27 4.36 -3.73
C ARG A 78 -8.65 3.31 -4.65
N TRP A 79 -7.37 3.01 -4.47
CA TRP A 79 -6.70 1.97 -5.25
C TRP A 79 -7.26 0.58 -4.98
N ARG A 80 -7.60 0.29 -3.73
CA ARG A 80 -8.21 -0.99 -3.36
C ARG A 80 -9.55 -1.16 -4.07
N LEU A 81 -10.40 -0.13 -4.09
CA LEU A 81 -11.65 -0.16 -4.85
C LEU A 81 -11.42 -0.41 -6.34
N LYS A 82 -10.43 0.25 -6.94
CA LYS A 82 -10.04 0.05 -8.35
C LYS A 82 -9.59 -1.39 -8.61
N VAL A 83 -8.74 -1.95 -7.76
CA VAL A 83 -8.26 -3.34 -7.89
C VAL A 83 -9.41 -4.36 -7.73
N VAL A 84 -10.30 -4.15 -6.76
CA VAL A 84 -11.49 -4.98 -6.56
C VAL A 84 -12.38 -4.93 -7.81
N GLU A 85 -12.67 -3.74 -8.32
CA GLU A 85 -13.48 -3.55 -9.52
C GLU A 85 -12.87 -4.22 -10.75
N MET A 86 -11.55 -4.13 -10.94
CA MET A 86 -10.83 -4.79 -12.04
C MET A 86 -10.89 -6.32 -11.96
N LYS A 87 -10.83 -6.87 -10.74
CA LYS A 87 -10.77 -8.33 -10.52
C LYS A 87 -12.14 -8.97 -10.29
N LYS A 88 -13.23 -8.19 -10.22
CA LYS A 88 -14.56 -8.67 -9.82
C LYS A 88 -15.16 -9.80 -10.67
N HIS A 89 -14.71 -9.92 -11.91
CA HIS A 89 -15.18 -10.94 -12.85
C HIS A 89 -14.52 -12.31 -12.64
N SER A 90 -13.52 -12.40 -11.75
CA SER A 90 -12.87 -13.65 -11.36
C SER A 90 -13.09 -13.90 -9.87
N ARG A 91 -13.89 -14.92 -9.55
CA ARG A 91 -14.16 -15.33 -8.15
C ARG A 91 -12.89 -15.71 -7.40
N GLU A 92 -11.98 -16.41 -8.07
CA GLU A 92 -10.68 -16.77 -7.50
C GLU A 92 -9.86 -15.54 -7.13
N SER A 93 -9.77 -14.57 -8.06
CA SER A 93 -9.04 -13.33 -7.84
C SER A 93 -9.64 -12.47 -6.75
N LEU A 94 -10.97 -12.46 -6.60
CA LEU A 94 -11.65 -11.80 -5.48
C LEU A 94 -11.34 -12.47 -4.14
N LEU A 95 -11.43 -13.80 -4.07
CA LEU A 95 -11.13 -14.55 -2.84
C LEU A 95 -9.70 -14.29 -2.36
N GLN A 96 -8.73 -14.21 -3.28
CA GLN A 96 -7.35 -13.85 -2.96
C GLN A 96 -7.22 -12.45 -2.33
N LEU A 97 -8.01 -11.47 -2.79
CA LEU A 97 -8.00 -10.11 -2.22
C LEU A 97 -8.64 -10.04 -0.82
N GLU A 98 -9.57 -10.95 -0.53
CA GLU A 98 -10.30 -11.03 0.75
C GLU A 98 -9.51 -11.78 1.83
N THR A 99 -8.72 -12.78 1.46
CA THR A 99 -7.83 -13.48 2.41
C THR A 99 -6.69 -12.61 2.93
N ASN A 100 -6.37 -11.50 2.26
CA ASN A 100 -5.28 -10.62 2.64
C ASN A 100 -5.73 -9.41 3.48
N ARG A 101 -6.88 -9.53 4.16
CA ARG A 101 -7.57 -8.41 4.84
C ARG A 101 -7.30 -8.34 6.35
N GLU A 102 -6.39 -9.15 6.89
CA GLU A 102 -6.10 -9.26 8.32
C GLU A 102 -4.68 -8.83 8.71
#